data_AF-A0A7C6X703-F1
#
_entry.id   AF-A0A7C6X703-F1
#
_cell.length_a   1.000
_cell.length_b   1.000
_cell.length_c   1.000
_cell.angle_alpha   90.00
_cell.angle_beta   90.00
_cell.angle_gamma   90.00
#
_symmetry.space_group_name_H-M   'P 1'
#
loop_
_entity.id
_entity.type
_entity.pdbx_description
1 polymer ?
#
loop_
_entity_poly.entity_id
_entity_poly.type
_entity_poly.pdbx_seq_one_letter_code
_entity_poly.pdbx_strand_id
1 'polypeptide(L)'
;MDKAQLDQLLAQQHNNQQEIVDVDEPVIKLVIFSLVEHHFAVLGSSIKEVLQGNETVFFVPGMPTSVEGVINIRGDIESVITL
;
A
#
# COMPACT_ATOMS: atom_id res chain seq x y z
N MET A 1 -28.53 29.41 -27.81
CA MET A 1 -27.91 28.83 -26.60
C MET A 1 -27.21 29.97 -25.90
N ASP A 2 -27.82 30.47 -24.83
CA ASP A 2 -27.46 31.73 -24.18
C ASP A 2 -26.21 31.54 -23.31
N LYS A 3 -25.19 32.38 -23.50
CA LYS A 3 -23.92 32.31 -22.77
C LYS A 3 -24.15 32.46 -21.26
N ALA A 4 -25.17 33.23 -20.89
CA ALA A 4 -25.58 33.40 -19.49
C ALA A 4 -26.05 32.06 -18.86
N GLN A 5 -26.73 31.20 -19.63
CA GLN A 5 -27.17 29.89 -19.15
C GLN A 5 -25.99 28.92 -18.94
N LEU A 6 -24.97 29.01 -19.80
CA LEU A 6 -23.75 28.21 -19.65
C LEU A 6 -22.94 28.64 -18.41
N ASP A 7 -22.80 29.95 -18.20
CA ASP A 7 -22.11 30.50 -17.03
C ASP A 7 -22.85 30.12 -15.73
N GLN A 8 -24.19 30.12 -15.75
CA GLN A 8 -25.01 29.66 -14.62
C GLN A 8 -24.88 28.15 -14.35
N LEU A 9 -24.80 27.32 -15.39
CA LEU A 9 -24.59 25.87 -15.24
C LEU A 9 -23.19 25.54 -14.72
N LEU A 10 -22.16 26.24 -15.18
CA LEU A 10 -20.78 26.07 -14.71
C LEU A 10 -20.59 26.53 -13.25
N ALA A 11 -21.29 27.59 -12.83
CA ALA A 11 -21.31 28.05 -11.45
C ALA A 11 -22.03 27.05 -10.51
N GLN A 12 -23.12 26.43 -10.98
CA GLN A 12 -23.79 25.36 -10.23
C GLN A 12 -22.92 24.11 -10.08
N GLN A 13 -22.10 23.77 -11.08
CA GLN A 13 -21.18 22.63 -10.99
C GLN A 13 -20.03 22.85 -10.00
N HIS A 14 -19.51 24.08 -9.85
CA HIS A 14 -18.50 24.38 -8.83
C HIS A 14 -19.03 24.22 -7.40
N ASN A 15 -20.31 24.50 -7.16
CA ASN A 15 -20.95 24.25 -5.85
C ASN A 15 -21.35 22.78 -5.66
N ASN A 16 -21.38 21.98 -6.73
CA ASN A 16 -21.63 20.55 -6.70
C ASN A 16 -20.35 19.71 -6.62
N GLN A 17 -19.22 20.33 -6.27
CA GLN A 17 -18.13 19.60 -5.62
C GLN A 17 -18.73 19.02 -4.35
N GLN A 18 -19.24 17.80 -4.45
CA GLN A 18 -19.75 17.03 -3.33
C GLN A 18 -18.70 17.14 -2.25
N GLU A 19 -19.03 17.91 -1.22
CA GLU A 19 -18.27 17.96 0.01
C GLU A 19 -18.07 16.50 0.39
N ILE A 20 -16.83 16.01 0.30
CA ILE A 20 -16.51 14.65 0.68
C ILE A 20 -16.77 14.65 2.18
N VAL A 21 -18.01 14.32 2.55
CA VAL A 21 -18.37 14.11 3.94
C VAL A 21 -17.50 12.95 4.36
N ASP A 22 -16.51 13.24 5.20
CA ASP A 22 -15.67 12.24 5.82
C ASP A 22 -16.57 11.49 6.79
N VAL A 23 -17.29 10.50 6.26
CA VAL A 23 -18.09 9.58 7.06
C VAL A 23 -17.09 8.74 7.82
N ASP A 24 -17.15 8.79 9.15
CA ASP A 24 -16.30 8.04 10.08
C ASP A 24 -16.66 6.53 10.03
N GLU A 25 -16.54 5.94 8.84
CA GLU A 25 -16.67 4.52 8.59
C GLU A 25 -15.33 3.83 8.89
N PRO A 26 -15.35 2.59 9.41
CA PRO A 26 -14.12 1.85 9.67
C PRO A 26 -13.41 1.51 8.34
N VAL A 27 -12.39 2.29 7.99
CA VAL A 27 -11.54 2.06 6.82
C VAL A 27 -10.41 1.08 7.15
N ILE A 28 -10.26 0.03 6.34
CA ILE A 28 -9.12 -0.89 6.41
C ILE A 28 -8.06 -0.45 5.40
N LYS A 29 -6.82 -0.27 5.87
CA LYS A 29 -5.67 0.00 4.99
C LYS A 29 -5.09 -1.32 4.51
N LEU A 30 -4.86 -1.43 3.21
CA LEU A 30 -4.22 -2.57 2.57
C LEU A 30 -2.97 -2.11 1.82
N VAL A 31 -1.91 -2.90 1.90
CA VAL A 31 -0.73 -2.73 1.04
C VAL A 31 -0.75 -3.82 -0.01
N ILE A 32 -0.80 -3.38 -1.27
CA ILE A 32 -0.92 -4.24 -2.44
C ILE A 32 0.47 -4.38 -3.05
N PHE A 33 0.89 -5.61 -3.31
CA PHE A 33 2.15 -5.93 -3.98
C PHE A 33 1.95 -7.03 -5.02
N SER A 34 2.87 -7.13 -5.96
CA SER A 34 2.86 -8.16 -7.00
C SER A 34 3.88 -9.25 -6.68
N LEU A 35 3.47 -10.51 -6.82
CA LEU A 35 4.36 -11.67 -6.87
C LEU A 35 4.18 -12.35 -8.22
N VAL A 36 5.24 -12.38 -9.02
CA VAL A 36 5.19 -12.79 -10.44
C VAL A 36 4.11 -11.98 -11.18
N GLU A 37 3.03 -12.61 -11.65
CA GLU A 37 1.94 -11.96 -12.40
C GLU A 37 0.68 -11.74 -11.56
N HIS A 38 0.72 -12.02 -10.25
CA HIS A 38 -0.45 -11.95 -9.37
C HIS A 38 -0.33 -10.84 -8.33
N HIS A 39 -1.46 -10.20 -8.02
CA HIS A 39 -1.56 -9.19 -6.98
C HIS A 39 -2.03 -9.80 -5.66
N PHE A 40 -1.34 -9.45 -4.59
CA PHE A 40 -1.65 -9.83 -3.21
C PHE A 40 -1.79 -8.58 -2.35
N ALA A 41 -2.45 -8.74 -1.20
CA ALA A 41 -2.61 -7.67 -0.24
C ALA A 41 -2.43 -8.17 1.20
N VAL A 42 -1.85 -7.32 2.04
CA VAL A 42 -1.76 -7.53 3.49
C VAL A 42 -2.34 -6.32 4.21
N LEU A 43 -2.77 -6.53 5.46
CA LEU A 43 -3.25 -5.43 6.31
C LEU A 43 -2.11 -4.45 6.56
N GLY A 44 -2.37 -3.16 6.34
CA GLY A 44 -1.40 -2.10 6.63
C GLY A 44 -0.99 -2.06 8.10
N SER A 45 -1.88 -2.47 9.01
CA SER A 45 -1.58 -2.60 10.44
C SER A 45 -0.54 -3.69 10.77
N SER A 46 -0.32 -4.64 9.86
CA SER A 46 0.64 -5.73 10.04
C SER A 46 2.02 -5.42 9.47
N ILE A 47 2.19 -4.27 8.81
CA ILE A 47 3.47 -3.88 8.19
C ILE A 47 4.24 -2.97 9.14
N LYS A 48 5.49 -3.36 9.43
CA LYS A 48 6.45 -2.51 10.15
C LYS A 48 7.12 -1.50 9.20
N GLU A 49 7.63 -1.99 8.07
CA GLU A 49 8.32 -1.18 7.07
C GLU A 49 8.33 -1.88 5.70
N VAL A 50 8.61 -1.11 4.63
CA VAL A 50 8.79 -1.63 3.27
C VAL A 50 10.21 -1.28 2.82
N LEU A 51 11.03 -2.30 2.62
CA LEU A 51 12.42 -2.16 2.17
C LEU A 51 12.48 -2.13 0.64
N GLN A 52 13.53 -1.51 0.08
CA GLN A 52 13.74 -1.44 -1.37
C GLN A 52 14.21 -2.77 -1.99
N GLY A 53 14.60 -3.75 -1.17
CA GLY A 53 15.06 -5.08 -1.62
C GLY A 53 16.53 -5.16 -2.04
N ASN A 54 17.33 -4.12 -1.78
CA ASN A 54 18.78 -4.10 -2.03
C ASN A 54 19.61 -4.59 -0.83
N GLU A 55 18.97 -4.93 0.28
CA GLU A 55 19.61 -5.39 1.50
C GLU A 55 20.17 -6.80 1.34
N THR A 56 21.26 -7.11 2.05
CA THR A 56 21.90 -8.42 1.97
C THR A 56 21.18 -9.42 2.87
N VAL A 57 20.79 -10.56 2.30
CA VAL A 57 20.27 -11.72 3.04
C VAL A 57 21.41 -12.68 3.35
N PHE A 58 21.51 -13.10 4.61
CA PHE A 58 22.54 -14.00 5.12
C PHE A 58 21.97 -15.40 5.31
N PHE A 59 22.56 -16.38 4.63
CA PHE A 59 22.15 -17.77 4.74
C PHE A 59 22.39 -18.36 6.14
N VAL A 60 21.43 -19.13 6.65
CA VAL A 60 21.52 -19.84 7.93
C VAL A 60 21.38 -21.35 7.71
N PRO A 61 22.41 -22.16 8.02
CA PRO A 61 22.35 -23.61 7.86
C PRO A 61 21.24 -24.27 8.69
N GLY A 62 20.58 -25.27 8.11
CA GLY A 62 19.56 -26.08 8.81
C GLY A 62 18.14 -25.49 8.79
N MET A 63 17.91 -24.41 8.05
CA MET A 63 16.58 -23.81 7.91
C MET A 63 15.70 -24.55 6.89
N PRO A 64 14.36 -24.50 7.04
CA PRO A 64 13.42 -24.99 6.02
C PRO A 64 13.63 -24.31 4.67
N THR A 65 13.22 -24.97 3.58
CA THR A 65 13.36 -24.44 2.21
C THR A 65 12.55 -23.17 1.94
N SER A 66 11.57 -22.85 2.79
CA SER A 66 10.79 -21.60 2.73
C SER A 66 11.53 -20.39 3.31
N VAL A 67 12.68 -20.61 3.95
CA VAL A 67 13.50 -19.55 4.56
C VAL A 67 14.74 -19.36 3.70
N GLU A 68 14.90 -18.15 3.17
CA GLU A 68 16.09 -17.76 2.41
C GLU A 68 17.27 -17.50 3.34
N GLY A 69 17.00 -16.89 4.50
CA GLY A 69 18.01 -16.56 5.50
C GLY A 69 17.52 -15.51 6.48
N VAL A 70 18.45 -14.69 6.96
CA VAL A 70 18.18 -13.57 7.86
C VAL A 70 18.72 -12.26 7.31
N ILE A 71 18.12 -11.16 7.70
CA ILE A 71 18.51 -9.80 7.33
C ILE A 71 18.73 -8.97 8.60
N ASN A 72 19.69 -8.05 8.58
CA ASN A 72 19.85 -7.06 9.64
C ASN A 72 19.18 -5.76 9.23
N ILE A 73 18.21 -5.32 10.01
CA ILE A 73 17.54 -4.04 9.82
C ILE A 73 17.81 -3.16 11.03
N ARG A 74 18.77 -2.23 10.91
CA ARG A 74 19.15 -1.27 11.96
C ARG A 74 19.48 -1.92 13.32
N GLY A 75 20.06 -3.12 13.30
CA GLY A 75 20.44 -3.89 14.49
C GLY A 75 19.47 -5.02 14.83
N ASP A 76 18.27 -5.02 14.27
CA ASP A 76 17.29 -6.09 14.46
C ASP A 76 17.50 -7.19 13.42
N ILE A 77 17.64 -8.43 13.88
CA ILE A 77 17.76 -9.60 13.01
C ILE A 77 16.37 -10.15 12.74
N GLU A 78 15.94 -10.08 11.48
CA GLU A 78 14.62 -10.54 11.02
C GLU A 78 14.79 -11.70 10.02
N SER A 79 13.80 -12.60 9.97
CA SER A 79 13.82 -13.74 9.05
C SER A 79 13.30 -13.35 7.67
N VAL A 80 13.96 -13.84 6.62
CA VAL A 80 13.53 -13.66 5.22
C VAL A 80 12.94 -14.96 4.70
N ILE A 81 11.68 -14.90 4.28
CA ILE A 81 10.95 -16.03 3.69
C ILE A 81 10.66 -15.77 2.22
N THR A 82 10.60 -16.84 1.44
CA THR A 82 10.13 -16.81 0.06
C THR A 82 8.67 -17.26 0.00
N LEU A 83 7.87 -16.49 -0.74
CA LEU A 83 6.43 -16.73 -0.95
C LEU A 83 6.17 -17.38 -2.32
#